data_AF-A0A7C3IZ35-F1
#
_entry.id   AF-A0A7C3IZ35-F1
#
_cell.length_a   1.000
_cell.length_b   1.000
_cell.length_c   1.000
_cell.angle_alpha   90.00
_cell.angle_beta   90.00
_cell.angle_gamma   90.00
#
_symmetry.space_group_name_H-M   'P 1'
#
loop_
_entity.id
_entity.type
_entity.pdbx_description
1 polymer ?
#
loop_
_entity_poly.entity_id
_entity_poly.type
_entity_poly.pdbx_seq_one_letter_code
_entity_poly.pdbx_strand_id
1 'polypeptide(L)'
;MIKFLGLILFIFIVFISGSLESYSNRCSDTLVLDGSEPLVSYGIDSTGVWWALTQPYSNSFRMTINGVQSEPLLDVRSFEISPNGDNWAFFGRDNTQWNIYTKDKKIPVPSTAEPTELRFSPSGNVLAYAYSESGLETIVYGDKKIKVYQRDGRFFLNYWGNRIAFTGYRSSKKTIVIEGKESQLFDDIIPIGFWYDNTFMYVGRNGNQWEIYQSEKNISEALKFIGDVSINREGTCVAVTAGRFSNDMVAFLISDDYYEPLIGKPYDAIEGLILHPSLPMLAYKARVSSKELIVFSSTEYSGGSTFTGNPMFTHDGAELYFLGCDFDCFFNVSGQKFNVNESSMSNINYAKKPNSPTVAYSTSSALVVRYLQNKELVAGKMVDFTVQPIYNWRSGQYEALGVINNRLYKMVCKV
;
A
#
# COMPACT_ATOMS: atom_id res chain seq x y z
N MET A 1 -60.01 -28.93 -56.91
CA MET A 1 -59.86 -30.38 -56.69
C MET A 1 -58.59 -30.57 -55.85
N ILE A 2 -58.77 -30.89 -54.55
CA ILE A 2 -57.82 -31.60 -53.64
C ILE A 2 -56.44 -30.93 -53.40
N LYS A 3 -56.24 -30.15 -52.32
CA LYS A 3 -55.75 -30.50 -50.95
C LYS A 3 -54.36 -31.18 -50.89
N PHE A 4 -53.38 -30.48 -50.29
CA PHE A 4 -52.35 -30.95 -49.34
C PHE A 4 -51.55 -29.70 -48.91
N LEU A 5 -51.81 -29.03 -47.78
CA LEU A 5 -51.57 -29.38 -46.37
C LEU A 5 -50.09 -29.69 -46.06
N GLY A 6 -49.48 -28.77 -45.28
CA GLY A 6 -48.32 -29.06 -44.43
C GLY A 6 -47.00 -28.44 -44.90
N LEU A 7 -46.60 -27.32 -44.30
CA LEU A 7 -45.61 -27.33 -43.21
C LEU A 7 -45.18 -25.88 -42.93
N ILE A 8 -45.62 -25.36 -41.78
CA ILE A 8 -45.05 -24.19 -41.13
C ILE A 8 -43.64 -24.59 -40.69
N LEU A 9 -42.60 -23.96 -41.23
CA LEU A 9 -41.27 -24.00 -40.62
C LEU A 9 -40.80 -22.56 -40.38
N PHE A 10 -41.04 -22.15 -39.15
CA PHE A 10 -40.54 -20.94 -38.51
C PHE A 10 -39.01 -21.09 -38.36
N ILE A 11 -38.22 -20.42 -39.20
CA ILE A 11 -36.77 -20.28 -38.97
C ILE A 11 -36.56 -18.86 -38.43
N PHE A 12 -36.75 -18.72 -37.11
CA PHE A 12 -36.27 -17.57 -36.36
C PHE A 12 -34.83 -17.88 -35.97
N ILE A 13 -33.86 -17.45 -36.78
CA ILE A 13 -32.44 -17.48 -36.40
C ILE A 13 -32.25 -16.39 -35.35
N VAL A 14 -32.33 -16.82 -34.09
CA VAL A 14 -31.88 -16.06 -32.95
C VAL A 14 -30.36 -15.98 -33.03
N PHE A 15 -29.82 -14.87 -33.55
CA PHE A 15 -28.43 -14.49 -33.35
C PHE A 15 -28.24 -14.11 -31.87
N ILE A 16 -28.04 -15.11 -31.01
CA ILE A 16 -27.33 -14.90 -29.75
C ILE A 16 -25.88 -14.66 -30.14
N SER A 17 -25.50 -13.39 -30.29
CA SER A 17 -24.11 -12.98 -30.25
C SER A 17 -23.58 -13.18 -28.83
N GLY A 18 -23.33 -14.44 -28.46
CA GLY A 18 -22.40 -14.74 -27.39
C GLY A 18 -21.04 -14.32 -27.91
N SER A 19 -20.54 -13.18 -27.45
CA SER A 19 -19.16 -12.77 -27.69
C SER A 19 -18.26 -13.80 -27.04
N LEU A 20 -17.80 -14.77 -27.82
CA LEU A 20 -16.57 -15.50 -27.54
C LEU A 20 -15.45 -14.46 -27.60
N GLU A 21 -15.18 -13.79 -26.48
CA GLU A 21 -13.93 -13.05 -26.34
C GLU A 21 -12.80 -14.06 -26.52
N SER A 22 -12.07 -13.95 -27.62
CA SER A 22 -10.85 -14.73 -27.81
C SER A 22 -9.92 -14.47 -26.64
N TYR A 23 -9.16 -15.49 -26.22
CA TYR A 23 -8.17 -15.37 -25.14
C TYR A 23 -7.20 -14.20 -25.33
N SER A 24 -6.95 -13.79 -26.59
CA SER A 24 -6.15 -12.62 -26.97
C SER A 24 -6.74 -11.27 -26.53
N ASN A 25 -8.03 -11.20 -26.20
CA ASN A 25 -8.72 -9.94 -25.86
C ASN A 25 -8.81 -9.67 -24.35
N ARG A 26 -8.35 -10.60 -23.50
CA ARG A 26 -8.44 -10.43 -22.03
C ARG A 26 -7.36 -9.48 -21.49
N CYS A 27 -6.20 -9.43 -22.14
CA CYS A 27 -5.15 -8.48 -21.83
C CYS A 27 -4.96 -7.51 -23.00
N SER A 28 -4.71 -6.25 -22.69
CA SER A 28 -4.46 -5.17 -23.64
C SER A 28 -3.31 -4.30 -23.13
N ASP A 29 -2.67 -3.58 -24.05
CA ASP A 29 -1.63 -2.63 -23.73
C ASP A 29 -1.87 -1.29 -24.39
N THR A 30 -1.46 -0.22 -23.73
CA THR A 30 -1.54 1.14 -24.25
C THR A 30 -0.19 1.81 -24.06
N LEU A 31 0.35 2.40 -25.13
CA LEU A 31 1.53 3.27 -25.06
C LEU A 31 1.14 4.54 -24.32
N VAL A 32 1.73 4.79 -23.15
CA VAL A 32 1.45 5.97 -22.32
C VAL A 32 2.56 7.01 -22.40
N LEU A 33 3.79 6.63 -22.77
CA LEU A 33 4.88 7.54 -23.14
C LEU A 33 5.63 6.99 -24.36
N ASP A 34 5.83 7.83 -25.36
CA ASP A 34 6.40 7.48 -26.67
C ASP A 34 7.93 7.29 -26.67
N GLY A 35 8.59 7.61 -25.56
CA GLY A 35 10.04 7.50 -25.37
C GLY A 35 10.83 8.68 -25.94
N SER A 36 10.18 9.81 -26.25
CA SER A 36 10.83 11.05 -26.69
C SER A 36 11.76 11.66 -25.64
N GLU A 37 11.46 11.48 -24.36
CA GLU A 37 12.29 11.89 -23.22
C GLU A 37 12.82 10.64 -22.50
N PRO A 38 14.11 10.60 -22.08
CA PRO A 38 14.65 9.52 -21.24
C PRO A 38 13.82 9.29 -19.98
N LEU A 39 13.44 8.04 -19.73
CA LEU A 39 12.67 7.60 -18.57
C LEU A 39 13.62 7.35 -17.39
N VAL A 40 13.37 8.03 -16.27
CA VAL A 40 14.19 7.94 -15.06
C VAL A 40 13.57 6.95 -14.07
N SER A 41 12.28 7.11 -13.80
CA SER A 41 11.52 6.24 -12.89
C SER A 41 10.03 6.30 -13.20
N TYR A 42 9.28 5.30 -12.75
CA TYR A 42 7.85 5.19 -13.01
C TYR A 42 7.20 4.22 -12.02
N GLY A 43 5.88 4.32 -11.86
CA GLY A 43 5.13 3.45 -10.97
C GLY A 43 3.62 3.58 -11.13
N ILE A 44 2.90 2.67 -10.49
CA ILE A 44 1.44 2.66 -10.44
C ILE A 44 0.99 2.21 -9.05
N ASP A 45 -0.05 2.82 -8.50
CA ASP A 45 -0.59 2.46 -7.19
C ASP A 45 -1.90 1.66 -7.30
N SER A 46 -2.40 1.11 -6.21
CA SER A 46 -3.63 0.28 -6.21
C SER A 46 -4.89 1.00 -6.72
N THR A 47 -4.87 2.33 -6.84
CA THR A 47 -5.98 3.12 -7.38
C THR A 47 -5.90 3.29 -8.92
N GLY A 48 -4.81 2.81 -9.51
CA GLY A 48 -4.52 2.89 -10.95
C GLY A 48 -3.91 4.21 -11.40
N VAL A 49 -3.56 5.09 -10.46
CA VAL A 49 -2.80 6.31 -10.74
C VAL A 49 -1.39 5.89 -11.08
N TRP A 50 -0.99 6.13 -12.33
CA TRP A 50 0.36 5.89 -12.79
C TRP A 50 1.12 7.21 -12.92
N TRP A 51 2.42 7.12 -12.72
CA TRP A 51 3.33 8.24 -12.83
C TRP A 51 4.63 7.83 -13.51
N ALA A 52 5.31 8.83 -14.08
CA ALA A 52 6.61 8.68 -14.70
C ALA A 52 7.42 9.97 -14.55
N LEU A 53 8.67 9.83 -14.18
CA LEU A 53 9.67 10.89 -14.18
C LEU A 53 10.55 10.72 -15.42
N THR A 54 10.55 11.73 -16.29
CA THR A 54 11.39 11.79 -17.49
C THR A 54 12.41 12.93 -17.40
N GLN A 55 13.44 12.90 -18.24
CA GLN A 55 14.53 13.87 -18.23
C GLN A 55 14.68 14.56 -19.61
N PRO A 56 13.86 15.59 -19.93
CA PRO A 56 13.90 16.27 -21.23
C PRO A 56 15.26 16.89 -21.59
N TYR A 57 16.00 17.36 -20.58
CA TYR A 57 17.34 17.94 -20.71
C TYR A 57 18.23 17.46 -19.57
N SER A 58 19.56 17.58 -19.70
CA SER A 58 20.53 17.00 -18.76
C SER A 58 20.31 17.35 -17.29
N ASN A 59 19.74 18.51 -16.96
CA ASN A 59 19.50 18.95 -15.57
C ASN A 59 18.04 19.34 -15.33
N SER A 60 17.11 18.68 -16.02
CA SER A 60 15.69 18.95 -15.83
C SER A 60 14.88 17.67 -15.86
N PHE A 61 13.89 17.61 -14.99
CA PHE A 61 12.93 16.52 -14.88
C PHE A 61 11.55 16.97 -15.29
N ARG A 62 10.74 16.05 -15.77
CA ARG A 62 9.31 16.24 -16.00
C ARG A 62 8.55 15.13 -15.29
N MET A 63 7.59 15.50 -14.47
CA MET A 63 6.69 14.56 -13.84
C MET A 63 5.44 14.43 -14.72
N THR A 64 5.10 13.20 -15.09
CA THR A 64 3.85 12.86 -15.78
C THR A 64 2.99 12.01 -14.86
N ILE A 65 1.75 12.42 -14.58
CA ILE A 65 0.82 11.69 -13.74
C ILE A 65 -0.49 11.51 -14.50
N ASN A 66 -0.88 10.26 -14.78
CA ASN A 66 -2.05 9.94 -15.62
C ASN A 66 -2.09 10.72 -16.96
N GLY A 67 -0.93 10.92 -17.58
CA GLY A 67 -0.78 11.65 -18.84
C GLY A 67 -0.73 13.17 -18.71
N VAL A 68 -0.99 13.74 -17.53
CA VAL A 68 -0.81 15.17 -17.26
C VAL A 68 0.65 15.44 -16.97
N GLN A 69 1.26 16.34 -17.75
CA GLN A 69 2.68 16.65 -17.68
C GLN A 69 2.93 17.99 -16.97
N SER A 70 3.95 18.03 -16.10
CA SER A 70 4.50 19.28 -15.60
C SER A 70 5.31 20.02 -16.69
N GLU A 71 5.62 21.28 -16.43
CA GLU A 71 6.78 21.95 -17.03
C GLU A 71 8.09 21.23 -16.68
N PRO A 72 9.20 21.48 -17.40
CA PRO A 72 10.52 21.06 -16.96
C PRO A 72 10.91 21.71 -15.63
N LEU A 73 11.33 20.88 -14.68
CA LEU A 73 11.70 21.23 -13.31
C LEU A 73 13.17 20.93 -13.08
N LEU A 74 13.84 21.69 -12.22
CA LEU A 74 15.22 21.42 -11.82
C LEU A 74 15.34 20.22 -10.87
N ASP A 75 14.31 19.96 -10.06
CA ASP A 75 14.27 18.85 -9.10
C ASP A 75 12.80 18.46 -8.81
N VAL A 76 12.58 17.20 -8.45
CA VAL A 76 11.27 16.64 -8.07
C VAL A 76 11.42 15.76 -6.84
N ARG A 77 10.62 16.02 -5.79
CA ARG A 77 10.67 15.29 -4.50
C ARG A 77 9.28 14.97 -3.96
N SER A 78 9.24 13.94 -3.11
CA SER A 78 8.09 13.54 -2.29
C SER A 78 6.77 13.51 -3.05
N PHE A 79 6.61 12.53 -3.95
CA PHE A 79 5.36 12.28 -4.64
C PHE A 79 4.41 11.45 -3.74
N GLU A 80 3.18 11.94 -3.59
CA GLU A 80 2.15 11.33 -2.76
C GLU A 80 0.84 11.23 -3.53
N ILE A 81 0.14 10.10 -3.41
CA ILE A 81 -1.20 9.87 -3.95
C ILE A 81 -2.15 9.75 -2.76
N SER A 82 -3.31 10.39 -2.83
CA SER A 82 -4.32 10.26 -1.77
C SER A 82 -4.82 8.82 -1.67
N PRO A 83 -5.22 8.31 -0.49
CA PRO A 83 -5.63 6.90 -0.33
C PRO A 83 -6.78 6.44 -1.25
N ASN A 84 -7.63 7.39 -1.66
CA ASN A 84 -8.64 7.11 -2.67
C ASN A 84 -8.07 7.12 -4.09
N GLY A 85 -7.05 7.90 -4.43
CA GLY A 85 -6.50 8.05 -5.79
C GLY A 85 -7.04 9.27 -6.55
N ASP A 86 -7.88 10.09 -5.93
CA ASP A 86 -8.49 11.26 -6.57
C ASP A 86 -7.57 12.48 -6.65
N ASN A 87 -6.63 12.56 -5.71
CA ASN A 87 -5.66 13.63 -5.55
C ASN A 87 -4.24 13.09 -5.54
N TRP A 88 -3.31 13.94 -5.94
CA TRP A 88 -1.88 13.68 -5.85
C TRP A 88 -1.16 14.99 -5.59
N ALA A 89 0.05 14.91 -5.03
CA ALA A 89 0.91 16.05 -4.82
C ALA A 89 2.39 15.68 -4.96
N PHE A 90 3.22 16.63 -5.39
CA PHE A 90 4.68 16.51 -5.32
C PHE A 90 5.35 17.87 -5.19
N PHE A 91 6.58 17.90 -4.69
CA PHE A 91 7.43 19.09 -4.74
C PHE A 91 8.19 19.15 -6.06
N GLY A 92 8.10 20.28 -6.76
CA GLY A 92 8.88 20.57 -7.96
C GLY A 92 9.62 21.89 -7.82
N ARG A 93 10.93 21.89 -8.10
CA ARG A 93 11.77 23.09 -8.08
C ARG A 93 11.82 23.70 -9.48
N ASP A 94 11.37 24.95 -9.62
CA ASP A 94 11.64 25.73 -10.82
C ASP A 94 12.87 26.63 -10.62
N ASN A 95 13.14 27.54 -11.56
CA ASN A 95 14.29 28.44 -11.49
C ASN A 95 14.24 29.45 -10.33
N THR A 96 13.09 29.59 -9.67
CA THR A 96 12.86 30.61 -8.64
C THR A 96 12.71 30.01 -7.24
N GLN A 97 11.91 28.95 -7.11
CA GLN A 97 11.56 28.39 -5.81
C GLN A 97 11.02 26.96 -5.93
N TRP A 98 10.83 26.34 -4.78
CA TRP A 98 10.03 25.13 -4.67
C TRP A 98 8.54 25.45 -4.81
N ASN A 99 7.80 24.57 -5.47
CA ASN A 99 6.35 24.62 -5.52
C ASN A 99 5.78 23.24 -5.21
N ILE A 100 4.59 23.20 -4.62
CA ILE A 100 3.80 21.99 -4.49
C ILE A 100 2.86 21.95 -5.68
N TYR A 101 3.02 20.94 -6.52
CA TYR A 101 2.12 20.65 -7.62
C TYR A 101 1.04 19.71 -7.11
N THR A 102 -0.21 20.08 -7.34
CA THR A 102 -1.35 19.20 -7.15
C THR A 102 -2.10 19.05 -8.46
N LYS A 103 -3.12 18.19 -8.46
CA LYS A 103 -4.01 18.01 -9.61
C LYS A 103 -4.58 19.33 -10.17
N ASP A 104 -4.93 20.26 -9.28
CA ASP A 104 -5.69 21.46 -9.66
C ASP A 104 -4.92 22.77 -9.43
N LYS A 105 -3.82 22.74 -8.68
CA LYS A 105 -3.15 23.96 -8.20
C LYS A 105 -1.63 23.79 -8.15
N LYS A 106 -0.93 24.91 -8.33
CA LYS A 106 0.50 25.07 -8.01
C LYS A 106 0.61 26.02 -6.81
N ILE A 107 1.15 25.53 -5.70
CA ILE A 107 1.26 26.29 -4.45
C ILE A 107 2.74 26.66 -4.23
N PRO A 108 3.09 27.96 -4.17
CA PRO A 108 4.47 28.37 -3.96
C PRO A 108 4.93 28.07 -2.53
N VAL A 109 6.12 27.49 -2.39
CA VAL A 109 6.85 27.40 -1.11
C VAL A 109 7.76 28.62 -1.01
N PRO A 110 7.93 29.25 0.18
CA PRO A 110 8.84 30.38 0.33
C PRO A 110 10.23 30.09 -0.26
N SER A 111 10.79 31.05 -1.01
CA SER A 111 12.02 30.86 -1.80
C SER A 111 13.26 30.50 -0.97
N THR A 112 13.26 30.85 0.31
CA THR A 112 14.31 30.58 1.31
C THR A 112 14.11 29.27 2.05
N ALA A 113 12.98 28.59 1.82
CA ALA A 113 12.63 27.35 2.50
C ALA A 113 12.90 26.12 1.63
N GLU A 114 13.23 25.02 2.29
CA GLU A 114 13.37 23.71 1.67
C GLU A 114 12.18 22.81 2.06
N PRO A 115 11.56 22.09 1.11
CA PRO A 115 10.46 21.19 1.41
C PRO A 115 10.92 19.99 2.22
N THR A 116 10.08 19.54 3.16
CA THR A 116 10.44 18.41 4.04
C THR A 116 9.49 17.22 3.90
N GLU A 117 8.18 17.44 3.89
CA GLU A 117 7.20 16.35 3.85
C GLU A 117 5.89 16.77 3.16
N LEU A 118 5.28 15.84 2.42
CA LEU A 118 3.92 15.91 1.87
C LEU A 118 3.15 14.71 2.41
N ARG A 119 1.86 14.89 2.73
CA ARG A 119 1.00 13.78 3.16
C ARG A 119 -0.46 14.11 3.00
N PHE A 120 -1.23 13.17 2.48
CA PHE A 120 -2.69 13.24 2.52
C PHE A 120 -3.23 12.67 3.84
N SER A 121 -4.30 13.28 4.35
CA SER A 121 -5.13 12.66 5.40
C SER A 121 -5.65 11.29 4.95
N PRO A 122 -5.96 10.34 5.85
CA PRO A 122 -6.56 9.05 5.49
C PRO A 122 -7.83 9.14 4.62
N SER A 123 -8.65 10.19 4.79
CA SER A 123 -9.81 10.45 3.92
C SER A 123 -9.45 10.87 2.48
N GLY A 124 -8.20 11.27 2.24
CA GLY A 124 -7.70 11.75 0.95
C GLY A 124 -8.06 13.19 0.58
N ASN A 125 -8.80 13.91 1.44
CA ASN A 125 -9.35 15.23 1.12
C ASN A 125 -8.44 16.40 1.56
N VAL A 126 -7.61 16.20 2.57
CA VAL A 126 -6.70 17.24 3.08
C VAL A 126 -5.27 16.87 2.74
N LEU A 127 -4.59 17.77 2.03
CA LEU A 127 -3.14 17.74 1.86
C LEU A 127 -2.50 18.55 2.99
N ALA A 128 -1.61 17.91 3.75
CA ALA A 128 -0.68 18.61 4.61
C ALA A 128 0.72 18.60 4.00
N TYR A 129 1.46 19.67 4.27
CA TYR A 129 2.81 19.83 3.78
C TYR A 129 3.66 20.60 4.77
N ALA A 130 4.95 20.31 4.75
CA ALA A 130 5.94 20.94 5.60
C ALA A 130 7.12 21.46 4.79
N TYR A 131 7.68 22.57 5.25
CA TYR A 131 8.89 23.18 4.72
C TYR A 131 9.68 23.82 5.85
N SER A 132 11.01 23.81 5.72
CA SER A 132 11.95 24.32 6.73
C SER A 132 12.67 25.55 6.25
N GLU A 133 12.70 26.59 7.08
CA GLU A 133 13.42 27.83 6.85
C GLU A 133 14.30 28.12 8.07
N SER A 134 15.61 28.21 7.87
CA SER A 134 16.58 28.50 8.95
C SER A 134 16.44 27.59 10.18
N GLY A 135 16.11 26.32 9.98
CA GLY A 135 15.94 25.32 11.06
C GLY A 135 14.59 25.37 11.78
N LEU A 136 13.69 26.28 11.38
CA LEU A 136 12.31 26.33 11.84
C LEU A 136 11.40 25.75 10.77
N GLU A 137 10.69 24.70 11.13
CA GLU A 137 9.77 24.05 10.20
C GLU A 137 8.37 24.62 10.35
N THR A 138 7.72 24.87 9.22
CA THR A 138 6.31 25.23 9.16
C THR A 138 5.53 24.07 8.58
N ILE A 139 4.50 23.62 9.30
CA ILE A 139 3.55 22.62 8.81
C ILE A 139 2.21 23.30 8.53
N VAL A 140 1.68 23.07 7.33
CA VAL A 140 0.36 23.52 6.88
C VAL A 140 -0.54 22.31 6.73
N TYR A 141 -1.74 22.35 7.31
CA TYR A 141 -2.72 21.27 7.23
C TYR A 141 -4.14 21.84 7.35
N GLY A 142 -4.98 21.57 6.34
CA GLY A 142 -6.27 22.25 6.21
C GLY A 142 -6.07 23.78 6.18
N ASP A 143 -6.84 24.50 7.01
CA ASP A 143 -6.73 25.95 7.17
C ASP A 143 -5.75 26.36 8.29
N LYS A 144 -5.03 25.40 8.89
CA LYS A 144 -4.11 25.64 10.00
C LYS A 144 -2.66 25.71 9.51
N LYS A 145 -1.87 26.53 10.20
CA LYS A 145 -0.43 26.68 10.00
C LYS A 145 0.25 26.73 11.35
N ILE A 146 1.20 25.82 11.60
CA ILE A 146 1.97 25.76 12.84
C ILE A 146 3.46 25.83 12.56
N LYS A 147 4.21 26.31 13.54
CA LYS A 147 5.68 26.34 13.52
C LYS A 147 6.19 25.34 14.55
N VAL A 148 7.09 24.45 14.14
CA VAL A 148 7.62 23.37 14.98
C VAL A 148 9.14 23.43 15.00
N TYR A 149 9.71 23.18 16.18
CA TYR A 149 11.14 23.08 16.41
C TYR A 149 11.50 21.64 16.72
N GLN A 150 12.60 21.14 16.13
CA GLN A 150 13.16 19.82 16.43
C GLN A 150 12.15 18.67 16.31
N ARG A 151 11.35 18.66 15.24
CA ARG A 151 10.52 17.49 14.90
C ARG A 151 11.42 16.31 14.53
N ASP A 152 11.03 15.13 15.03
CA ASP A 152 11.68 13.87 14.72
C ASP A 152 10.76 13.01 13.83
N GLY A 153 11.29 12.58 12.69
CA GLY A 153 10.53 11.77 11.74
C GLY A 153 9.30 12.47 11.17
N ARG A 154 8.28 11.68 10.82
CA ARG A 154 7.08 12.11 10.08
C ARG A 154 5.98 12.70 10.96
N PHE A 155 5.12 13.54 10.39
CA PHE A 155 3.88 13.95 11.06
C PHE A 155 2.71 13.03 10.67
N PHE A 156 1.65 13.05 11.48
CA PHE A 156 0.47 12.22 11.36
C PHE A 156 -0.78 13.09 11.37
N LEU A 157 -1.74 12.77 10.51
CA LEU A 157 -3.04 13.42 10.47
C LEU A 157 -4.11 12.46 10.96
N ASN A 158 -5.14 12.99 11.62
CA ASN A 158 -6.36 12.21 11.83
C ASN A 158 -7.11 12.01 10.49
N TYR A 159 -8.14 11.16 10.50
CA TYR A 159 -8.87 10.79 9.28
C TYR A 159 -9.30 11.97 8.41
N TRP A 160 -9.83 13.03 9.05
CA TRP A 160 -10.31 14.25 8.39
C TRP A 160 -9.22 15.30 8.13
N GLY A 161 -7.99 15.09 8.58
CA GLY A 161 -6.86 16.01 8.34
C GLY A 161 -6.92 17.33 9.12
N ASN A 162 -7.77 17.45 10.13
CA ASN A 162 -7.92 18.67 10.94
C ASN A 162 -7.19 18.61 12.28
N ARG A 163 -6.59 17.46 12.62
CA ARG A 163 -5.70 17.26 13.77
C ARG A 163 -4.36 16.68 13.34
N ILE A 164 -3.31 17.04 14.07
CA ILE A 164 -1.94 16.63 13.80
C ILE A 164 -1.25 16.07 15.06
N ALA A 165 -0.39 15.08 14.85
CA ALA A 165 0.56 14.61 15.85
C ALA A 165 1.94 14.40 15.23
N PHE A 166 3.00 14.59 16.01
CA PHE A 166 4.38 14.36 15.58
C PHE A 166 5.29 14.14 16.79
N THR A 167 6.41 13.47 16.57
CA THR A 167 7.44 13.33 17.62
C THR A 167 8.32 14.56 17.63
N GLY A 168 8.65 15.06 18.83
CA GLY A 168 9.59 16.16 19.01
C GLY A 168 10.67 15.82 20.03
N TYR A 169 11.80 16.54 19.96
CA TYR A 169 12.85 16.44 20.95
C TYR A 169 12.67 17.42 22.12
N ARG A 170 12.98 16.95 23.32
CA ARG A 170 13.17 17.74 24.54
C ARG A 170 14.52 17.35 25.13
N SER A 171 15.53 18.16 24.85
CA SER A 171 16.93 17.85 25.13
C SER A 171 17.34 16.52 24.48
N SER A 172 17.60 15.46 25.25
CA SER A 172 17.97 14.13 24.74
C SER A 172 16.81 13.13 24.70
N LYS A 173 15.62 13.52 25.15
CA LYS A 173 14.42 12.68 25.20
C LYS A 173 13.45 13.05 24.08
N LYS A 174 12.55 12.13 23.75
CA LYS A 174 11.45 12.33 22.80
C LYS A 174 10.12 12.53 23.54
N THR A 175 9.22 13.29 22.94
CA THR A 175 7.81 13.44 23.35
C THR A 175 6.92 13.33 22.12
N ILE A 176 5.71 12.80 22.26
CA ILE A 176 4.71 12.93 21.22
C ILE A 176 3.93 14.22 21.46
N VAL A 177 3.85 15.07 20.43
CA VAL A 177 3.07 16.31 20.44
C VAL A 177 1.77 16.05 19.72
N ILE A 178 0.63 16.16 20.43
CA ILE A 178 -0.71 15.94 19.89
C ILE A 178 -1.49 17.25 20.03
N GLU A 179 -1.84 17.89 18.89
CA GLU A 179 -2.47 19.21 18.87
C GLU A 179 -1.75 20.24 19.76
N GLY A 180 -0.42 20.23 19.76
CA GLY A 180 0.42 21.15 20.52
C GLY A 180 0.62 20.79 22.01
N LYS A 181 0.02 19.70 22.49
CA LYS A 181 0.24 19.18 23.85
C LYS A 181 1.29 18.09 23.83
N GLU A 182 2.28 18.19 24.68
CA GLU A 182 3.35 17.20 24.84
C GLU A 182 2.92 16.09 25.80
N SER A 183 3.27 14.86 25.45
CA SER A 183 3.21 13.72 26.37
C SER A 183 4.36 13.74 27.37
N GLN A 184 4.36 12.78 28.29
CA GLN A 184 5.56 12.43 29.05
C GLN A 184 6.78 12.14 28.13
N LEU A 185 7.98 12.23 28.71
CA LEU A 185 9.25 12.06 28.01
C LEU A 185 9.69 10.59 27.95
N PHE A 186 10.21 10.19 26.80
CA PHE A 186 10.70 8.84 26.52
C PHE A 186 12.13 8.87 25.96
N ASP A 187 12.86 7.76 26.10
CA ASP A 187 14.15 7.59 25.41
C ASP A 187 13.96 7.39 23.90
N ASP A 188 12.85 6.79 23.49
CA ASP A 188 12.45 6.67 22.09
C ASP A 188 10.93 6.54 21.95
N ILE A 189 10.39 6.86 20.77
CA ILE A 189 8.95 6.77 20.47
C ILE A 189 8.78 6.19 19.06
N ILE A 190 7.90 5.20 18.94
CA ILE A 190 7.39 4.70 17.65
C ILE A 190 5.93 5.17 17.54
N PRO A 191 5.63 6.22 16.75
CA PRO A 191 4.25 6.67 16.57
C PRO A 191 3.49 5.71 15.66
N ILE A 192 2.25 5.38 16.05
CA ILE A 192 1.39 4.45 15.29
C ILE A 192 0.42 5.26 14.42
N GLY A 193 -0.44 6.07 15.04
CA GLY A 193 -1.42 6.88 14.30
C GLY A 193 -2.63 7.29 15.14
N PHE A 194 -3.57 7.98 14.48
CA PHE A 194 -4.84 8.37 15.08
C PHE A 194 -5.86 7.25 14.98
N TRP A 195 -6.48 6.94 16.11
CA TRP A 195 -7.73 6.22 16.19
C TRP A 195 -8.90 7.06 15.65
N TYR A 196 -10.02 6.43 15.31
CA TYR A 196 -11.18 7.11 14.72
C TYR A 196 -11.80 8.19 15.64
N ASP A 197 -11.64 8.04 16.96
CA ASP A 197 -12.10 8.99 17.98
C ASP A 197 -11.11 10.16 18.21
N ASN A 198 -10.01 10.21 17.44
CA ASN A 198 -8.88 11.14 17.53
C ASN A 198 -7.91 10.90 18.69
N THR A 199 -8.02 9.78 19.39
CA THR A 199 -7.00 9.31 20.31
C THR A 199 -5.74 8.93 19.52
N PHE A 200 -4.54 9.32 19.99
CA PHE A 200 -3.30 8.97 19.29
C PHE A 200 -2.63 7.76 19.94
N MET A 201 -2.23 6.79 19.13
CA MET A 201 -1.53 5.59 19.56
C MET A 201 -0.04 5.67 19.25
N TYR A 202 0.79 5.25 20.20
CA TYR A 202 2.24 5.19 20.05
C TYR A 202 2.85 4.16 20.99
N VAL A 203 4.10 3.79 20.74
CA VAL A 203 4.90 3.00 21.69
C VAL A 203 6.02 3.89 22.24
N GLY A 204 6.15 3.95 23.56
CA GLY A 204 7.21 4.68 24.23
C GLY A 204 8.27 3.75 24.84
N ARG A 205 9.54 4.11 24.72
CA ARG A 205 10.67 3.40 25.36
C ARG A 205 11.17 4.16 26.57
N ASN A 206 11.33 3.46 27.69
CA ASN A 206 12.05 3.95 28.87
C ASN A 206 13.10 2.91 29.28
N GLY A 207 14.39 3.27 29.19
CA GLY A 207 15.50 2.33 29.38
C GLY A 207 15.44 1.17 28.39
N ASN A 208 15.25 -0.04 28.93
CA ASN A 208 15.24 -1.29 28.18
C ASN A 208 13.83 -1.86 27.95
N GLN A 209 12.78 -1.11 28.29
CA GLN A 209 11.39 -1.55 28.12
C GLN A 209 10.61 -0.62 27.21
N TRP A 210 9.70 -1.22 26.45
CA TRP A 210 8.73 -0.56 25.59
C TRP A 210 7.33 -0.81 26.12
N GLU A 211 6.44 0.18 25.98
CA GLU A 211 5.05 0.08 26.41
C GLU A 211 4.15 0.78 25.38
N ILE A 212 2.97 0.22 25.14
CA ILE A 212 1.98 0.75 24.20
C ILE A 212 1.10 1.75 24.92
N TYR A 213 0.96 2.94 24.33
CA TYR A 213 0.19 4.04 24.88
C TYR A 213 -0.99 4.41 23.98
N GLN A 214 -2.12 4.63 24.63
CA GLN A 214 -3.31 5.24 24.06
C GLN A 214 -3.46 6.64 24.69
N SER A 215 -2.98 7.66 23.98
CA SER A 215 -2.63 8.96 24.57
C SER A 215 -1.73 8.77 25.81
N GLU A 216 -2.09 9.28 26.99
CA GLU A 216 -1.27 9.14 28.20
C GLU A 216 -1.42 7.78 28.91
N LYS A 217 -2.41 6.97 28.51
CA LYS A 217 -2.71 5.69 29.19
C LYS A 217 -1.82 4.58 28.64
N ASN A 218 -0.99 3.98 29.49
CA ASN A 218 -0.35 2.70 29.19
C ASN A 218 -1.40 1.58 29.13
N ILE A 219 -1.39 0.78 28.07
CA ILE A 219 -2.32 -0.31 27.82
C ILE A 219 -1.64 -1.68 27.62
N SER A 220 -0.33 -1.79 27.83
CA SER A 220 0.41 -3.05 27.70
C SER A 220 1.26 -3.38 28.92
N GLU A 221 1.72 -4.63 28.98
CA GLU A 221 2.86 -5.00 29.83
C GLU A 221 4.16 -4.37 29.31
N ALA A 222 5.24 -4.50 30.09
CA ALA A 222 6.58 -4.10 29.69
C ALA A 222 7.16 -5.07 28.65
N LEU A 223 7.52 -4.54 27.48
CA LEU A 223 8.01 -5.30 26.33
C LEU A 223 9.52 -5.11 26.17
N LYS A 224 10.21 -6.16 25.73
CA LYS A 224 11.67 -6.13 25.51
C LYS A 224 12.04 -5.37 24.24
N PHE A 225 11.28 -5.56 23.17
CA PHE A 225 11.44 -4.82 21.92
C PHE A 225 10.12 -4.79 21.13
N ILE A 226 10.00 -3.86 20.21
CA ILE A 226 8.88 -3.76 19.25
C ILE A 226 9.37 -4.20 17.87
N GLY A 227 8.56 -5.00 17.19
CA GLY A 227 8.69 -5.33 15.78
C GLY A 227 7.87 -4.37 14.93
N ASP A 228 6.85 -4.89 14.27
CA ASP A 228 5.95 -4.14 13.39
C ASP A 228 4.85 -3.46 14.21
N VAL A 229 4.48 -2.24 13.80
CA VAL A 229 3.28 -1.55 14.28
C VAL A 229 2.41 -1.16 13.09
N SER A 230 1.09 -1.28 13.25
CA SER A 230 0.14 -0.91 12.21
C SER A 230 -1.16 -0.41 12.80
N ILE A 231 -1.80 0.51 12.09
CA ILE A 231 -3.19 0.93 12.30
C ILE A 231 -3.93 0.74 10.99
N ASN A 232 -5.15 0.22 11.04
CA ASN A 232 -5.94 0.05 9.83
C ASN A 232 -6.43 1.39 9.26
N ARG A 233 -6.94 1.38 8.04
CA ARG A 233 -7.35 2.59 7.30
C ARG A 233 -8.41 3.41 8.03
N GLU A 234 -9.35 2.72 8.68
CA GLU A 234 -10.46 3.34 9.40
C GLU A 234 -10.07 3.82 10.81
N GLY A 235 -8.86 3.48 11.29
CA GLY A 235 -8.43 3.85 12.64
C GLY A 235 -9.21 3.13 13.74
N THR A 236 -9.73 1.93 13.46
CA THR A 236 -10.55 1.12 14.40
C THR A 236 -9.77 -0.03 15.02
N CYS A 237 -8.58 -0.34 14.50
CA CYS A 237 -7.76 -1.46 14.99
C CYS A 237 -6.27 -1.11 14.89
N VAL A 238 -5.51 -1.47 15.93
CA VAL A 238 -4.05 -1.39 15.96
C VAL A 238 -3.48 -2.77 16.21
N ALA A 239 -2.40 -3.10 15.51
CA ALA A 239 -1.62 -4.28 15.78
C ALA A 239 -0.15 -3.92 16.06
N VAL A 240 0.43 -4.62 17.03
CA VAL A 240 1.83 -4.45 17.42
C VAL A 240 2.43 -5.83 17.60
N THR A 241 3.51 -6.13 16.89
CA THR A 241 4.33 -7.32 17.20
C THR A 241 5.43 -6.90 18.15
N ALA A 242 5.69 -7.70 19.18
CA ALA A 242 6.65 -7.34 20.20
C ALA A 242 7.30 -8.58 20.81
N GLY A 243 8.57 -8.44 21.19
CA GLY A 243 9.27 -9.43 21.98
C GLY A 243 9.07 -9.19 23.47
N ARG A 244 8.82 -10.25 24.21
CA ARG A 244 8.72 -10.22 25.67
C ARG A 244 10.06 -10.58 26.32
N PHE A 245 10.16 -10.35 27.63
CA PHE A 245 11.35 -10.73 28.40
C PHE A 245 11.55 -12.25 28.52
N SER A 246 10.51 -13.05 28.23
CA SER A 246 10.57 -14.51 28.03
C SER A 246 11.30 -14.93 26.74
N ASN A 247 11.74 -13.98 25.91
CA ASN A 247 12.39 -14.18 24.61
C ASN A 247 11.51 -14.80 23.51
N ASP A 248 10.19 -14.82 23.71
CA ASP A 248 9.23 -15.07 22.65
C ASP A 248 8.68 -13.75 22.07
N MET A 249 8.15 -13.83 20.85
CA MET A 249 7.41 -12.75 20.20
C MET A 249 5.92 -13.05 20.19
N VAL A 250 5.10 -12.02 20.39
CA VAL A 250 3.64 -12.08 20.33
C VAL A 250 3.12 -10.93 19.46
N ALA A 251 1.91 -11.10 18.93
CA ALA A 251 1.17 -10.03 18.27
C ALA A 251 0.03 -9.56 19.18
N PHE A 252 -0.03 -8.26 19.45
CA PHE A 252 -1.13 -7.58 20.11
C PHE A 252 -2.12 -7.09 19.06
N LEU A 253 -3.41 -7.27 19.32
CA LEU A 253 -4.51 -6.65 18.59
C LEU A 253 -5.33 -5.80 19.55
N ILE A 254 -5.37 -4.50 19.29
CA ILE A 254 -6.11 -3.52 20.05
C ILE A 254 -7.31 -3.09 19.20
N SER A 255 -8.51 -3.18 19.77
CA SER A 255 -9.80 -2.81 19.17
C SER A 255 -10.80 -2.52 20.27
N ASP A 256 -11.76 -1.62 20.02
CA ASP A 256 -12.86 -1.33 20.94
C ASP A 256 -13.83 -2.51 21.10
N ASP A 257 -13.75 -3.50 20.22
CA ASP A 257 -14.50 -4.76 20.31
C ASP A 257 -14.04 -5.64 21.48
N TYR A 258 -12.88 -5.34 22.07
CA TYR A 258 -12.30 -6.09 23.18
C TYR A 258 -11.97 -5.17 24.35
N TYR A 259 -12.29 -5.61 25.57
CA TYR A 259 -11.98 -4.85 26.79
C TYR A 259 -10.47 -4.76 27.05
N GLU A 260 -9.73 -5.81 26.71
CA GLU A 260 -8.27 -5.90 26.79
C GLU A 260 -7.70 -6.25 25.40
N PRO A 261 -6.46 -5.84 25.10
CA PRO A 261 -5.79 -6.26 23.86
C PRO A 261 -5.78 -7.79 23.73
N LEU A 262 -6.16 -8.30 22.55
CA LEU A 262 -5.97 -9.72 22.27
C LEU A 262 -4.50 -9.99 22.00
N ILE A 263 -3.95 -10.98 22.70
CA ILE A 263 -2.55 -11.38 22.57
C ILE A 263 -2.49 -12.73 21.86
N GLY A 264 -1.77 -12.78 20.74
CA GLY A 264 -1.52 -14.00 19.98
C GLY A 264 -0.66 -15.01 20.74
N LYS A 265 -0.56 -16.22 20.18
CA LYS A 265 0.36 -17.24 20.70
C LYS A 265 1.83 -16.74 20.66
N PRO A 266 2.72 -17.29 21.50
CA PRO A 266 4.13 -16.98 21.43
C PRO A 266 4.83 -17.71 20.27
N TYR A 267 5.76 -17.01 19.62
CA TYR A 267 6.54 -17.48 18.48
C TYR A 267 8.03 -17.14 18.66
N ASP A 268 8.92 -17.84 17.97
CA ASP A 268 10.37 -17.54 17.99
C ASP A 268 10.67 -16.23 17.26
N ALA A 269 9.92 -15.94 16.19
CA ALA A 269 9.99 -14.71 15.42
C ALA A 269 8.63 -14.41 14.77
N ILE A 270 8.33 -13.11 14.59
CA ILE A 270 7.17 -12.62 13.86
C ILE A 270 7.62 -11.54 12.88
N GLU A 271 7.17 -11.61 11.63
CA GLU A 271 7.47 -10.67 10.55
C GLU A 271 6.24 -10.45 9.66
N GLY A 272 6.22 -9.33 8.93
CA GLY A 272 5.22 -9.10 7.88
C GLY A 272 3.80 -8.96 8.43
N LEU A 273 3.65 -8.24 9.55
CA LEU A 273 2.35 -7.94 10.12
C LEU A 273 1.48 -7.15 9.14
N ILE A 274 0.26 -7.63 8.93
CA ILE A 274 -0.79 -6.91 8.22
C ILE A 274 -2.06 -6.84 9.06
N LEU A 275 -2.81 -5.76 8.87
CA LEU A 275 -4.15 -5.58 9.43
C LEU A 275 -5.19 -5.68 8.32
N HIS A 276 -6.35 -6.23 8.66
CA HIS A 276 -7.53 -6.09 7.83
C HIS A 276 -7.89 -4.59 7.75
N PRO A 277 -8.33 -4.09 6.58
CA PRO A 277 -8.56 -2.65 6.37
C PRO A 277 -9.59 -2.00 7.31
N SER A 278 -10.40 -2.77 8.05
CA SER A 278 -11.58 -2.27 8.78
C SER A 278 -11.96 -3.13 10.01
N LEU A 279 -11.86 -4.45 9.90
CA LEU A 279 -12.18 -5.39 10.99
C LEU A 279 -10.96 -5.62 11.92
N PRO A 280 -11.18 -6.02 13.18
CA PRO A 280 -10.13 -6.41 14.11
C PRO A 280 -9.59 -7.80 13.75
N MET A 281 -8.89 -7.87 12.62
CA MET A 281 -8.24 -9.07 12.14
C MET A 281 -6.84 -8.72 11.68
N LEU A 282 -5.90 -9.62 11.95
CA LEU A 282 -4.51 -9.46 11.58
C LEU A 282 -3.97 -10.76 11.02
N ALA A 283 -2.93 -10.65 10.22
CA ALA A 283 -2.14 -11.80 9.82
C ALA A 283 -0.65 -11.45 9.87
N TYR A 284 0.18 -12.46 10.07
CA TYR A 284 1.63 -12.30 10.08
C TYR A 284 2.31 -13.63 9.75
N LYS A 285 3.56 -13.54 9.31
CA LYS A 285 4.45 -14.69 9.19
C LYS A 285 5.10 -14.93 10.55
N ALA A 286 5.08 -16.17 11.01
CA ALA A 286 5.67 -16.56 12.29
C ALA A 286 6.61 -17.75 12.14
N ARG A 287 7.56 -17.87 13.06
CA ARG A 287 8.50 -18.99 13.14
C ARG A 287 8.32 -19.77 14.43
N VAL A 288 8.23 -21.10 14.31
CA VAL A 288 8.21 -22.05 15.44
C VAL A 288 9.16 -23.19 15.14
N SER A 289 10.18 -23.39 15.97
CA SER A 289 11.15 -24.50 15.84
C SER A 289 11.71 -24.61 14.41
N SER A 290 12.13 -23.48 13.85
CA SER A 290 12.64 -23.33 12.47
C SER A 290 11.65 -23.59 11.34
N LYS A 291 10.35 -23.75 11.63
CA LYS A 291 9.29 -23.83 10.62
C LYS A 291 8.59 -22.48 10.50
N GLU A 292 8.36 -22.05 9.27
CA GLU A 292 7.59 -20.84 8.99
C GLU A 292 6.12 -21.17 8.72
N LEU A 293 5.24 -20.33 9.25
CA LEU A 293 3.80 -20.45 9.12
C LEU A 293 3.16 -19.06 8.99
N ILE A 294 1.95 -19.00 8.45
CA ILE A 294 1.14 -17.80 8.44
C ILE A 294 0.11 -17.92 9.54
N VAL A 295 0.08 -16.96 10.46
CA VAL A 295 -0.97 -16.83 11.45
C VAL A 295 -2.00 -15.86 10.92
N PHE A 296 -3.27 -16.24 10.94
CA PHE A 296 -4.41 -15.37 10.71
C PHE A 296 -5.27 -15.34 11.96
N SER A 297 -5.30 -14.21 12.65
CA SER A 297 -5.87 -14.05 13.99
C SER A 297 -5.30 -15.10 14.96
N SER A 298 -5.95 -16.26 15.10
CA SER A 298 -5.50 -17.38 15.95
C SER A 298 -5.18 -18.67 15.19
N THR A 299 -5.47 -18.72 13.89
CA THR A 299 -5.35 -19.92 13.06
C THR A 299 -4.00 -19.95 12.36
N GLU A 300 -3.32 -21.10 12.43
CA GLU A 300 -1.99 -21.32 11.86
C GLU A 300 -2.09 -22.09 10.54
N TYR A 301 -1.56 -21.51 9.47
CA TYR A 301 -1.47 -22.12 8.14
C TYR A 301 0.00 -22.44 7.82
N SER A 302 0.23 -23.61 7.24
CA SER A 302 1.55 -23.97 6.69
C SER A 302 1.98 -22.96 5.63
N GLY A 303 3.12 -22.28 5.86
CA GLY A 303 3.69 -21.26 4.98
C GLY A 303 4.45 -21.82 3.77
N GLY A 304 4.82 -23.10 3.83
CA GLY A 304 5.76 -23.73 2.91
C GLY A 304 7.07 -24.09 3.63
N SER A 305 7.78 -25.08 3.12
CA SER A 305 9.03 -25.60 3.70
C SER A 305 10.27 -24.93 3.13
N THR A 306 10.21 -24.40 1.91
CA THR A 306 11.36 -23.74 1.25
C THR A 306 11.25 -22.23 1.23
N PHE A 307 10.03 -21.69 1.15
CA PHE A 307 9.76 -20.26 1.16
C PHE A 307 8.37 -19.96 1.70
N THR A 308 8.26 -18.93 2.55
CA THR A 308 6.98 -18.36 2.99
C THR A 308 6.96 -16.87 2.69
N GLY A 309 6.10 -16.45 1.77
CA GLY A 309 5.85 -15.04 1.49
C GLY A 309 5.04 -14.37 2.61
N ASN A 310 5.12 -13.05 2.70
CA ASN A 310 4.31 -12.30 3.66
C ASN A 310 2.81 -12.42 3.32
N PRO A 311 1.93 -12.47 4.33
CA PRO A 311 0.50 -12.43 4.11
C PRO A 311 0.06 -11.08 3.53
N MET A 312 -1.03 -11.09 2.76
CA MET A 312 -1.71 -9.88 2.27
C MET A 312 -3.23 -10.05 2.34
N PHE A 313 -3.94 -8.95 2.59
CA PHE A 313 -5.39 -8.90 2.38
C PHE A 313 -5.70 -8.36 0.98
N THR A 314 -6.81 -8.80 0.41
CA THR A 314 -7.41 -8.11 -0.73
C THR A 314 -7.78 -6.68 -0.33
N HIS A 315 -7.93 -5.77 -1.29
CA HIS A 315 -8.14 -4.34 -1.00
C HIS A 315 -9.32 -4.07 -0.02
N ASP A 316 -10.38 -4.89 -0.13
CA ASP A 316 -11.58 -4.84 0.71
C ASP A 316 -11.48 -5.69 2.00
N GLY A 317 -10.39 -6.44 2.17
CA GLY A 317 -10.20 -7.36 3.29
C GLY A 317 -10.92 -8.71 3.17
N ALA A 318 -11.66 -8.96 2.08
CA ALA A 318 -12.48 -10.15 1.93
C ALA A 318 -11.70 -11.47 1.99
N GLU A 319 -10.46 -11.49 1.49
CA GLU A 319 -9.62 -12.67 1.47
C GLU A 319 -8.20 -12.37 1.95
N LEU A 320 -7.69 -13.26 2.80
CA LEU A 320 -6.27 -13.35 3.10
C LEU A 320 -5.61 -14.22 2.03
N TYR A 321 -4.46 -13.80 1.50
CA TYR A 321 -3.71 -14.61 0.57
C TYR A 321 -2.20 -14.46 0.76
N PHE A 322 -1.47 -15.51 0.41
CA PHE A 322 -0.01 -15.52 0.42
C PHE A 322 0.55 -16.57 -0.54
N LEU A 323 1.82 -16.42 -0.88
CA LEU A 323 2.59 -17.39 -1.65
C LEU A 323 3.44 -18.22 -0.70
N GLY A 324 3.36 -19.55 -0.82
CA GLY A 324 4.25 -20.49 -0.15
C GLY A 324 4.94 -21.39 -1.17
N CYS A 325 6.11 -21.92 -0.84
CA CYS A 325 6.76 -22.94 -1.65
C CYS A 325 7.23 -24.13 -0.79
N ASP A 326 6.99 -25.32 -1.34
CA ASP A 326 7.57 -26.57 -0.88
C ASP A 326 8.54 -27.07 -1.96
N PHE A 327 8.23 -28.19 -2.61
CA PHE A 327 8.84 -28.59 -3.88
C PHE A 327 8.30 -27.74 -5.04
N ASP A 328 6.97 -27.55 -5.07
CA ASP A 328 6.28 -26.61 -5.95
C ASP A 328 5.74 -25.43 -5.13
N CYS A 329 5.63 -24.26 -5.76
CA CYS A 329 4.95 -23.12 -5.14
C CYS A 329 3.43 -23.26 -5.20
N PHE A 330 2.74 -22.68 -4.21
CA PHE A 330 1.29 -22.63 -4.09
C PHE A 330 0.83 -21.25 -3.63
N PHE A 331 -0.31 -20.79 -4.14
CA PHE A 331 -1.04 -19.70 -3.51
C PHE A 331 -1.97 -20.26 -2.45
N ASN A 332 -1.93 -19.71 -1.25
CA ASN A 332 -2.97 -19.91 -0.26
C ASN A 332 -3.96 -18.75 -0.34
N VAL A 333 -5.25 -19.05 -0.43
CA VAL A 333 -6.33 -18.05 -0.35
C VAL A 333 -7.31 -18.50 0.72
N SER A 334 -7.40 -17.74 1.81
CA SER A 334 -8.29 -18.00 2.94
C SER A 334 -8.23 -19.44 3.46
N GLY A 335 -7.03 -20.04 3.47
CA GLY A 335 -6.78 -21.41 3.91
C GLY A 335 -6.75 -22.46 2.79
N GLN A 336 -7.28 -22.16 1.60
CA GLN A 336 -7.26 -23.08 0.47
C GLN A 336 -5.93 -22.99 -0.30
N LYS A 337 -5.24 -24.12 -0.48
CA LYS A 337 -3.99 -24.20 -1.26
C LYS A 337 -4.25 -24.47 -2.76
N PHE A 338 -3.63 -23.67 -3.62
CA PHE A 338 -3.66 -23.78 -5.07
C PHE A 338 -2.23 -23.93 -5.62
N ASN A 339 -1.86 -25.15 -6.03
CA ASN A 339 -0.52 -25.44 -6.54
C ASN A 339 -0.28 -24.82 -7.92
N VAL A 340 0.87 -24.18 -8.07
CA VAL A 340 1.24 -23.43 -9.28
C VAL A 340 2.12 -24.24 -10.24
N ASN A 341 2.58 -25.43 -9.83
CA ASN A 341 3.45 -26.33 -10.62
C ASN A 341 4.71 -25.62 -11.18
N GLU A 342 5.16 -24.57 -10.50
CA GLU A 342 6.35 -23.79 -10.82
C GLU A 342 7.16 -23.65 -9.53
N SER A 343 8.45 -24.00 -9.59
CA SER A 343 9.34 -23.98 -8.44
C SER A 343 10.02 -22.62 -8.25
N SER A 344 10.05 -21.77 -9.29
CA SER A 344 10.74 -20.48 -9.32
C SER A 344 9.78 -19.29 -9.20
N MET A 345 8.96 -19.27 -8.16
CA MET A 345 8.07 -18.12 -7.84
C MET A 345 8.45 -17.42 -6.54
N SER A 346 9.53 -17.82 -5.87
CA SER A 346 10.00 -17.11 -4.68
C SER A 346 10.33 -15.66 -5.01
N ASN A 347 9.91 -14.74 -4.13
CA ASN A 347 10.11 -13.29 -4.26
C ASN A 347 9.45 -12.60 -5.46
N ILE A 348 8.42 -13.18 -6.08
CA ILE A 348 7.59 -12.42 -7.04
C ILE A 348 6.63 -11.50 -6.30
N ASN A 349 6.32 -10.37 -6.93
CA ASN A 349 5.21 -9.51 -6.52
C ASN A 349 3.92 -9.97 -7.21
N TYR A 350 2.84 -10.01 -6.46
CA TYR A 350 1.55 -10.48 -6.93
C TYR A 350 0.39 -9.67 -6.34
N ALA A 351 -0.74 -9.67 -7.03
CA ALA A 351 -1.96 -8.99 -6.64
C ALA A 351 -3.16 -9.91 -6.84
N LYS A 352 -4.18 -9.76 -6.00
CA LYS A 352 -5.40 -10.57 -6.06
C LYS A 352 -6.65 -9.70 -6.13
N LYS A 353 -7.55 -10.06 -7.04
CA LYS A 353 -8.92 -9.58 -7.13
C LYS A 353 -9.76 -10.24 -6.03
N PRO A 354 -10.48 -9.47 -5.20
CA PRO A 354 -11.39 -10.03 -4.20
C PRO A 354 -12.45 -10.94 -4.80
N ASN A 355 -12.76 -12.03 -4.11
CA ASN A 355 -13.78 -13.02 -4.45
C ASN A 355 -13.64 -13.60 -5.88
N SER A 356 -12.43 -13.59 -6.42
CA SER A 356 -12.10 -14.11 -7.75
C SER A 356 -11.05 -15.21 -7.62
N PRO A 357 -11.15 -16.31 -8.40
CA PRO A 357 -10.16 -17.38 -8.41
C PRO A 357 -8.92 -16.98 -9.22
N THR A 358 -8.54 -15.69 -9.23
CA THR A 358 -7.44 -15.19 -10.04
C THR A 358 -6.40 -14.48 -9.22
N VAL A 359 -5.16 -14.58 -9.67
CA VAL A 359 -4.01 -13.85 -9.12
C VAL A 359 -3.19 -13.34 -10.30
N ALA A 360 -2.74 -12.09 -10.22
CA ALA A 360 -1.79 -11.54 -11.16
C ALA A 360 -0.38 -11.49 -10.56
N TYR A 361 0.64 -11.76 -11.36
CA TYR A 361 2.05 -11.54 -11.03
C TYR A 361 2.77 -10.99 -12.27
N SER A 362 3.83 -10.21 -12.08
CA SER A 362 4.71 -9.81 -13.19
C SER A 362 5.90 -10.76 -13.25
N THR A 363 6.24 -11.24 -14.45
CA THR A 363 7.55 -11.85 -14.71
C THR A 363 8.60 -10.76 -14.88
N SER A 364 9.79 -11.08 -15.40
CA SER A 364 10.72 -10.01 -15.83
C SER A 364 10.21 -9.24 -17.05
N SER A 365 9.25 -9.78 -17.80
CA SER A 365 8.90 -9.30 -19.15
C SER A 365 7.40 -9.22 -19.45
N ALA A 366 6.50 -9.63 -18.56
CA ALA A 366 5.06 -9.54 -18.82
C ALA A 366 4.21 -9.52 -17.54
N LEU A 367 3.04 -8.89 -17.63
CA LEU A 367 1.94 -9.10 -16.69
C LEU A 367 1.28 -10.46 -16.98
N VAL A 368 1.16 -11.32 -15.97
CA VAL A 368 0.52 -12.64 -16.08
C VAL A 368 -0.65 -12.72 -15.11
N VAL A 369 -1.80 -13.16 -15.60
CA VAL A 369 -2.98 -13.49 -14.79
C VAL A 369 -3.17 -15.00 -14.81
N ARG A 370 -3.19 -15.60 -13.61
CA ARG A 370 -3.45 -17.02 -13.40
C ARG A 370 -4.83 -17.24 -12.83
N TYR A 371 -5.54 -18.21 -13.39
CA TYR A 371 -6.79 -18.73 -12.85
C TYR A 371 -6.48 -19.96 -12.01
N LEU A 372 -6.67 -19.84 -10.69
CA LEU A 372 -6.25 -20.82 -9.70
C LEU A 372 -7.00 -22.16 -9.79
N GLN A 373 -8.27 -22.14 -10.23
CA GLN A 373 -9.12 -23.34 -10.28
C GLN A 373 -8.82 -24.24 -11.49
N ASN A 374 -8.70 -23.66 -12.68
CA ASN A 374 -8.50 -24.41 -13.93
C ASN A 374 -7.04 -24.35 -14.44
N LYS A 375 -6.14 -23.68 -13.71
CA LYS A 375 -4.72 -23.49 -14.05
C LYS A 375 -4.48 -22.78 -15.38
N GLU A 376 -5.46 -22.04 -15.88
CA GLU A 376 -5.33 -21.24 -17.09
C GLU A 376 -4.45 -20.01 -16.84
N LEU A 377 -3.68 -19.61 -17.85
CA LEU A 377 -2.80 -18.45 -17.83
C LEU A 377 -3.11 -17.52 -18.99
N VAL A 378 -3.17 -16.23 -18.69
CA VAL A 378 -3.24 -15.15 -19.69
C VAL A 378 -2.08 -14.21 -19.45
N ALA A 379 -1.32 -13.89 -20.49
CA ALA A 379 -0.20 -12.97 -20.41
C ALA A 379 -0.49 -11.71 -21.25
N GLY A 380 -0.04 -10.56 -20.74
CA GLY A 380 -0.04 -9.30 -21.46
C GLY A 380 1.10 -9.19 -22.46
N LYS A 381 1.33 -7.96 -22.93
CA LYS A 381 2.42 -7.61 -23.84
C LYS A 381 3.78 -8.01 -23.25
N MET A 382 4.66 -8.58 -24.08
CA MET A 382 6.07 -8.75 -23.72
C MET A 382 6.80 -7.40 -23.76
N VAL A 383 7.54 -7.10 -22.71
CA VAL A 383 8.32 -5.89 -22.51
C VAL A 383 9.72 -6.23 -21.97
N ASP A 384 10.63 -5.27 -21.95
CA ASP A 384 12.00 -5.47 -21.44
C ASP A 384 12.03 -5.52 -19.91
N PHE A 385 11.17 -4.71 -19.26
CA PHE A 385 11.04 -4.62 -17.81
C PHE A 385 9.59 -4.37 -17.43
N THR A 386 9.16 -4.95 -16.30
CA THR A 386 7.84 -4.71 -15.70
C THR A 386 7.95 -4.29 -14.25
N VAL A 387 6.97 -3.54 -13.76
CA VAL A 387 6.77 -3.28 -12.33
C VAL A 387 5.82 -4.31 -11.70
N GLN A 388 5.73 -4.26 -10.37
CA GLN A 388 4.75 -5.03 -9.59
C GLN A 388 3.34 -4.82 -10.15
N PRO A 389 2.56 -5.90 -10.32
CA PRO A 389 1.18 -5.76 -10.73
C PRO A 389 0.33 -5.26 -9.58
N ILE A 390 -0.75 -4.57 -9.93
CA ILE A 390 -1.78 -4.14 -9.00
C ILE A 390 -3.11 -4.78 -9.38
N TYR A 391 -3.99 -4.91 -8.40
CA TYR A 391 -5.42 -4.96 -8.67
C TYR A 391 -5.97 -3.53 -8.50
N ASN A 392 -6.36 -2.90 -9.61
CA ASN A 392 -7.00 -1.60 -9.56
C ASN A 392 -8.43 -1.77 -9.08
N TRP A 393 -8.67 -1.45 -7.81
CA TRP A 393 -9.98 -1.61 -7.18
C TRP A 393 -11.04 -0.64 -7.72
N ARG A 394 -10.65 0.44 -8.42
CA ARG A 394 -11.56 1.37 -9.09
C ARG A 394 -12.07 0.84 -10.43
N SER A 395 -11.18 0.23 -11.22
CA SER A 395 -11.51 -0.29 -12.55
C SER A 395 -11.90 -1.77 -12.56
N GLY A 396 -11.61 -2.50 -11.49
CA GLY A 396 -11.87 -3.93 -11.34
C GLY A 396 -10.96 -4.82 -12.17
N GLN A 397 -9.74 -4.35 -12.49
CA GLN A 397 -8.82 -4.98 -13.45
C GLN A 397 -7.42 -5.12 -12.85
N TYR A 398 -6.63 -6.06 -13.37
CA TYR A 398 -5.20 -6.09 -13.08
C TYR A 398 -4.46 -5.16 -14.01
N GLU A 399 -3.52 -4.41 -13.46
CA GLU A 399 -2.72 -3.44 -14.21
C GLU A 399 -1.24 -3.56 -13.84
N ALA A 400 -0.36 -3.28 -14.79
CA ALA A 400 1.06 -3.14 -14.55
C ALA A 400 1.66 -2.19 -15.60
N LEU A 401 2.81 -1.59 -15.29
CA LEU A 401 3.58 -0.84 -16.26
C LEU A 401 4.72 -1.70 -16.81
N GLY A 402 5.06 -1.47 -18.08
CA GLY A 402 6.16 -2.13 -18.76
C GLY A 402 6.92 -1.19 -19.68
N VAL A 403 8.21 -1.45 -19.89
CA VAL A 403 9.09 -0.60 -20.71
C VAL A 403 9.66 -1.37 -21.88
N ILE A 404 9.64 -0.78 -23.09
CA ILE A 404 10.38 -1.27 -24.27
C ILE A 404 11.16 -0.11 -24.85
N ASN A 405 12.50 -0.20 -24.90
CA ASN A 405 13.34 0.83 -25.52
C ASN A 405 12.93 2.27 -25.13
N ASN A 406 12.90 2.57 -23.82
CA ASN A 406 12.49 3.87 -23.25
C ASN A 406 10.99 4.24 -23.37
N ARG A 407 10.18 3.42 -24.04
CA ARG A 407 8.72 3.64 -24.16
C ARG A 407 7.98 2.98 -23.01
N LEU A 408 7.05 3.70 -22.41
CA LEU A 408 6.25 3.20 -21.28
C LEU A 408 4.90 2.71 -21.78
N TYR A 409 4.55 1.49 -21.41
CA TYR A 409 3.26 0.85 -21.70
C TYR A 409 2.50 0.59 -20.41
N LYS A 410 1.21 0.88 -20.42
CA LYS A 410 0.27 0.41 -19.41
C LYS A 410 -0.38 -0.88 -19.92
N MET A 411 -0.11 -1.99 -19.23
CA MET A 411 -0.70 -3.29 -19.50
C MET A 411 -1.89 -3.51 -18.57
N VAL A 412 -2.98 -4.03 -19.13
CA VAL A 412 -4.25 -4.18 -18.42
C VAL A 412 -4.85 -5.54 -18.77
N CYS A 413 -5.23 -6.31 -17.75
CA CYS A 413 -5.91 -7.58 -17.92
C CYS A 413 -7.27 -7.57 -17.21
N LYS A 414 -8.33 -7.82 -17.97
CA LYS A 414 -9.72 -7.91 -17.49
C LYS A 414 -10.02 -9.34 -17.07
N VAL A 415 -10.73 -9.47 -15.94
CA VAL A 415 -10.95 -10.76 -15.27
C VAL A 415 -12.31 -10.82 -14.61
#